data_AF-A0A1V6JSF1-F1
#
_entry.id   AF-A0A1V6JSF1-F1
#
_cell.length_a   1.000
_cell.length_b   1.000
_cell.length_c   1.000
_cell.angle_alpha   90.00
_cell.angle_beta   90.00
_cell.angle_gamma   90.00
#
_symmetry.space_group_name_H-M   'P 1'
#
loop_
_entity.id
_entity.type
_entity.pdbx_description
1 polymer ?
#
loop_
_entity_poly.entity_id
_entity_poly.type
_entity_poly.pdbx_seq_one_letter_code
_entity_poly.pdbx_strand_id
1 'polypeptide(L)'
;MAVNRQILRGEGGCAHGFAGSVTPFSHPLAGEMVACAERIAAASGCTGSVGIDFMAGEKPWAIEINPRFQATLDTVEMATGENVFALHMDACRGVLPATRPPARRVAVRRILFAERDMRLDADLSALAPRVADIPWPGTEFEEGQAVVSIFGCAETEAAAFHDLERNIAAVRGLIGG
;
A
#
# COMPACT_ATOMS: atom_id res chain seq x y z
N MET A 1 -5.64 0.79 14.05
CA MET A 1 -6.31 1.17 12.79
C MET A 1 -5.46 2.20 12.08
N ALA A 2 -5.25 2.05 10.77
CA ALA A 2 -4.49 2.97 9.94
C ALA A 2 -5.38 3.49 8.81
N VAL A 3 -5.15 4.73 8.37
CA VAL A 3 -5.83 5.32 7.21
C VAL A 3 -4.78 5.56 6.14
N ASN A 4 -5.04 5.14 4.92
CA ASN A 4 -4.13 5.25 3.80
C ASN A 4 -4.86 5.70 2.53
N ARG A 5 -4.13 6.37 1.64
CA ARG A 5 -4.62 6.80 0.34
C ARG A 5 -4.22 5.77 -0.70
N GLN A 6 -5.19 5.21 -1.42
CA GLN A 6 -4.91 4.42 -2.61
C GLN A 6 -4.54 5.34 -3.77
N ILE A 7 -3.51 4.99 -4.53
CA ILE A 7 -3.18 5.63 -5.80
C ILE A 7 -3.64 4.72 -6.92
N LEU A 8 -4.36 5.30 -7.87
CA LEU A 8 -4.88 4.61 -9.04
C LEU A 8 -3.99 4.90 -10.25
N ARG A 9 -4.08 4.06 -11.29
CA ARG A 9 -3.28 4.20 -12.52
C ARG A 9 -3.57 5.47 -13.31
N GLY A 10 -4.73 6.09 -13.11
CA GLY A 10 -5.05 7.40 -13.68
C GLY A 10 -5.87 7.28 -14.96
N GLU A 11 -5.24 7.30 -16.13
CA GLU A 11 -5.94 7.38 -17.43
C GLU A 11 -6.00 6.01 -18.17
N GLY A 12 -6.83 5.95 -19.20
CA GLY A 12 -6.97 4.77 -20.07
C GLY A 12 -7.88 3.66 -19.51
N GLY A 13 -7.88 2.50 -20.17
CA GLY A 13 -8.77 1.36 -19.82
C GLY A 13 -8.54 0.76 -18.43
N CYS A 14 -7.38 1.05 -17.81
CA CYS A 14 -7.04 0.61 -16.47
C CYS A 14 -7.01 1.77 -15.45
N ALA A 15 -7.64 2.91 -15.75
CA ALA A 15 -7.67 4.13 -14.94
C ALA A 15 -7.88 3.89 -13.43
N HIS A 16 -8.81 2.99 -13.10
CA HIS A 16 -9.21 2.68 -11.72
C HIS A 16 -8.40 1.54 -11.09
N GLY A 17 -7.42 0.99 -11.79
CA GLY A 17 -6.53 -0.05 -11.25
C GLY A 17 -5.67 0.51 -10.13
N PHE A 18 -5.47 -0.28 -9.07
CA PHE A 18 -4.56 0.08 -7.98
C PHE A 18 -3.11 0.16 -8.48
N ALA A 19 -2.44 1.26 -8.18
CA ALA A 19 -1.05 1.55 -8.57
C ALA A 19 -0.13 1.81 -7.36
N GLY A 20 -0.67 1.80 -6.14
CA GLY A 20 0.12 2.03 -4.94
C GLY A 20 -0.67 2.65 -3.79
N SER A 21 0.03 3.03 -2.72
CA SER A 21 -0.59 3.66 -1.57
C SER A 21 0.33 4.63 -0.84
N VAL A 22 -0.25 5.49 0.00
CA VAL A 22 0.48 6.36 0.95
C VAL A 22 -0.14 6.17 2.33
N THR A 23 0.69 5.89 3.32
CA THR A 23 0.31 5.77 4.73
C THR A 23 1.22 6.66 5.59
N PRO A 24 0.69 7.47 6.52
CA PRO A 24 -0.73 7.74 6.75
C PRO A 24 -1.34 8.66 5.68
N PHE A 25 -2.66 8.66 5.58
CA PHE A 25 -3.40 9.66 4.80
C PHE A 25 -3.71 10.89 5.65
N SER A 26 -3.02 11.99 5.37
CA SER A 26 -3.27 13.29 6.02
C SER A 26 -4.45 14.00 5.36
N HIS A 27 -5.64 13.89 5.94
CA HIS A 27 -6.87 14.50 5.41
C HIS A 27 -7.84 14.89 6.53
N PRO A 28 -8.59 16.01 6.40
CA PRO A 28 -9.56 16.44 7.43
C PRO A 28 -10.60 15.37 7.79
N LEU A 29 -11.06 14.60 6.80
CA LEU A 29 -12.05 13.53 6.99
C LEU A 29 -11.49 12.24 7.62
N ALA A 30 -10.18 12.14 7.89
CA ALA A 30 -9.57 10.91 8.38
C ALA A 30 -10.19 10.46 9.72
N GLY A 31 -10.50 11.39 10.61
CA GLY A 31 -11.17 11.09 11.89
C GLY A 31 -12.58 10.51 11.71
N GLU A 32 -13.34 11.02 10.75
CA GLU A 32 -14.68 10.52 10.42
C GLU A 32 -14.63 9.14 9.75
N MET A 33 -13.67 8.92 8.85
CA MET A 33 -13.42 7.60 8.24
C MET A 33 -13.11 6.56 9.30
N VAL A 34 -12.23 6.89 10.24
CA VAL A 34 -11.88 6.06 11.40
C VAL A 34 -13.13 5.70 12.22
N ALA A 35 -13.91 6.70 12.65
CA ALA A 35 -15.11 6.45 13.45
C ALA A 35 -16.19 5.66 12.70
N CYS A 36 -16.28 5.81 11.37
CA CYS A 36 -17.17 5.02 10.53
C CYS A 36 -16.67 3.58 10.38
N ALA A 37 -15.37 3.40 10.12
CA ALA A 37 -14.72 2.11 9.99
C ALA A 37 -14.86 1.26 11.25
N GLU A 38 -14.71 1.85 12.45
CA GLU A 38 -14.91 1.12 13.71
C GLU A 38 -16.34 0.61 13.89
N ARG A 39 -17.34 1.44 13.55
CA ARG A 39 -18.75 1.01 13.60
C ARG A 39 -19.04 -0.11 12.60
N ILE A 40 -18.52 0.01 11.38
CA ILE A 40 -18.68 -1.01 10.34
C ILE A 40 -18.01 -2.31 10.75
N ALA A 41 -16.75 -2.27 11.22
CA ALA A 41 -16.02 -3.45 11.66
C ALA A 41 -16.69 -4.13 12.87
N ALA A 42 -17.22 -3.36 13.81
CA ALA A 42 -17.96 -3.91 14.95
C ALA A 42 -19.28 -4.60 14.52
N ALA A 43 -19.94 -4.09 13.47
CA ALA A 43 -21.20 -4.62 12.97
C ALA A 43 -21.02 -5.75 11.92
N SER A 44 -19.83 -5.92 11.34
CA SER A 44 -19.62 -6.85 10.22
C SER A 44 -19.51 -8.31 10.64
N GLY A 45 -19.26 -8.58 11.93
CA GLY A 45 -18.96 -9.93 12.44
C GLY A 45 -17.60 -10.47 11.99
N CYS A 46 -16.77 -9.65 11.34
CA CYS A 46 -15.43 -10.04 10.92
C CYS A 46 -14.46 -10.07 12.11
N THR A 47 -13.41 -10.89 12.01
CA THR A 47 -12.33 -11.00 13.00
C THR A 47 -10.99 -10.91 12.30
N GLY A 48 -9.99 -10.30 12.94
CA GLY A 48 -8.67 -10.07 12.34
C GLY A 48 -8.54 -8.70 11.67
N SER A 49 -7.61 -8.59 10.71
CA SER A 49 -7.47 -7.41 9.84
C SER A 49 -8.66 -7.29 8.89
N VAL A 50 -9.30 -6.12 8.92
CA VAL A 50 -10.44 -5.77 8.05
C VAL A 50 -10.16 -4.43 7.38
N GLY A 51 -10.20 -4.41 6.05
CA GLY A 51 -10.11 -3.20 5.24
C GLY A 51 -11.50 -2.62 5.01
N ILE A 52 -11.62 -1.30 5.07
CA ILE A 52 -12.86 -0.60 4.74
C ILE A 52 -12.46 0.54 3.83
N ASP A 53 -12.91 0.47 2.59
CA ASP A 53 -12.53 1.42 1.56
C ASP A 53 -13.53 2.57 1.52
N PHE A 54 -13.00 3.78 1.33
CA PHE A 54 -13.77 5.01 1.34
C PHE A 54 -13.49 5.84 0.07
N MET A 55 -14.54 6.47 -0.45
CA MET A 55 -14.42 7.62 -1.34
C MET A 55 -14.45 8.89 -0.49
N ALA A 56 -13.37 9.68 -0.55
CA ALA A 56 -13.24 10.96 0.14
C ALA A 56 -13.80 12.09 -0.74
N GLY A 57 -15.10 12.40 -0.59
CA GLY A 57 -15.75 13.56 -1.22
C GLY A 57 -15.97 14.69 -0.22
N GLU A 58 -17.14 15.33 -0.29
CA GLU A 58 -17.60 16.29 0.74
C GLU A 58 -17.71 15.64 2.14
N LYS A 59 -17.93 14.33 2.17
CA LYS A 59 -17.94 13.47 3.35
C LYS A 59 -17.38 12.10 2.98
N PRO A 60 -16.96 11.27 3.95
CA PRO A 60 -16.49 9.93 3.65
C PRO A 60 -17.65 9.00 3.30
N TRP A 61 -17.58 8.37 2.13
CA TRP A 61 -18.51 7.32 1.70
C TRP A 61 -17.82 5.97 1.77
N ALA A 62 -18.26 5.10 2.68
CA ALA A 62 -17.78 3.71 2.71
C ALA A 62 -18.34 2.98 1.48
N ILE A 63 -17.47 2.27 0.75
CA ILE A 63 -17.83 1.60 -0.51
C ILE A 63 -17.64 0.08 -0.46
N GLU A 64 -16.70 -0.42 0.34
CA GLU A 64 -16.38 -1.85 0.38
C GLU A 64 -15.84 -2.26 1.77
N ILE A 65 -16.13 -3.50 2.16
CA ILE A 65 -15.55 -4.16 3.33
C ILE A 65 -14.72 -5.35 2.82
N ASN A 66 -13.43 -5.35 3.12
CA ASN A 66 -12.44 -6.34 2.71
C ASN A 66 -11.92 -7.11 3.94
N PRO A 67 -12.53 -8.24 4.32
CA PRO A 67 -12.12 -9.04 5.49
C PRO A 67 -10.88 -9.92 5.20
N ARG A 68 -9.82 -9.30 4.68
CA ARG A 68 -8.56 -9.95 4.28
C ARG A 68 -7.42 -8.93 4.34
N PHE A 69 -6.19 -9.41 4.20
CA PHE A 69 -5.05 -8.52 4.01
C PHE A 69 -5.21 -7.70 2.73
N GLN A 70 -4.96 -6.41 2.89
CA GLN A 70 -5.15 -5.36 1.92
C GLN A 70 -3.83 -5.14 1.18
N ALA A 71 -3.89 -4.68 -0.08
CA ALA A 71 -2.69 -4.35 -0.86
C ALA A 71 -1.86 -3.19 -0.26
N THR A 72 -2.35 -2.55 0.80
CA THR A 72 -1.70 -1.46 1.52
C THR A 72 -0.99 -1.92 2.80
N LEU A 73 -0.96 -3.23 3.08
CA LEU A 73 -0.31 -3.83 4.26
C LEU A 73 1.12 -3.30 4.46
N ASP A 74 1.95 -3.35 3.41
CA ASP A 74 3.37 -2.97 3.48
C ASP A 74 3.54 -1.52 3.95
N THR A 75 2.76 -0.59 3.41
CA THR A 75 2.87 0.83 3.80
C THR A 75 2.35 1.07 5.21
N VAL A 76 1.39 0.28 5.69
CA VAL A 76 0.93 0.33 7.09
C VAL A 76 2.01 -0.18 8.04
N GLU A 77 2.63 -1.32 7.74
CA GLU A 77 3.73 -1.86 8.55
C GLU A 77 4.94 -0.91 8.55
N MET A 78 5.34 -0.39 7.39
CA MET A 78 6.45 0.57 7.29
C MET A 78 6.16 1.89 8.03
N ALA A 79 4.93 2.41 7.95
CA ALA A 79 4.57 3.66 8.60
C ALA A 79 4.49 3.53 10.12
N THR A 80 3.96 2.42 10.63
CA THR A 80 3.72 2.22 12.08
C THR A 80 4.86 1.50 12.78
N GLY A 81 5.59 0.64 12.06
CA GLY A 81 6.56 -0.31 12.61
C GLY A 81 5.92 -1.54 13.26
N GLU A 82 4.62 -1.73 13.07
CA GLU A 82 3.88 -2.88 13.60
C GLU A 82 3.89 -4.05 12.61
N ASN A 83 3.79 -5.27 13.14
CA ASN A 83 3.53 -6.47 12.35
C ASN A 83 2.01 -6.69 12.29
N VAL A 84 1.39 -6.32 11.16
CA VAL A 84 -0.06 -6.41 10.96
C VAL A 84 -0.52 -7.87 10.91
N PHE A 85 0.32 -8.79 10.44
CA PHE A 85 0.01 -10.23 10.51
C PHE A 85 -0.10 -10.73 11.96
N ALA A 86 0.83 -10.33 12.84
CA ALA A 86 0.78 -10.66 14.25
C ALA A 86 -0.47 -10.05 14.92
N LEU A 87 -0.77 -8.78 14.63
CA LEU A 87 -2.00 -8.13 15.11
C LEU A 87 -3.28 -8.84 14.62
N HIS A 88 -3.29 -9.31 13.38
CA HIS A 88 -4.39 -10.13 12.85
C HIS A 88 -4.54 -11.43 13.66
N MET A 89 -3.44 -12.15 13.89
CA MET A 89 -3.46 -13.40 14.65
C MET A 89 -3.90 -13.21 16.10
N ASP A 90 -3.47 -12.12 16.74
CA ASP A 90 -3.88 -11.77 18.10
C ASP A 90 -5.36 -11.38 18.16
N ALA A 91 -5.86 -10.62 17.18
CA ALA A 91 -7.27 -10.29 17.08
C ALA A 91 -8.14 -11.55 16.89
N CYS A 92 -7.68 -12.53 16.12
CA CYS A 92 -8.33 -13.84 15.98
C CYS A 92 -8.36 -14.66 17.29
N ARG A 93 -7.51 -14.32 18.26
CA ARG A 93 -7.52 -14.88 19.63
C ARG A 93 -8.25 -13.99 20.64
N GLY A 94 -8.89 -12.91 20.18
CA GLY A 94 -9.58 -11.94 21.04
C GLY A 94 -8.66 -10.94 21.74
N VAL A 95 -7.40 -10.82 21.32
CA VAL A 95 -6.44 -9.86 21.85
C VAL A 95 -6.32 -8.68 20.88
N LEU A 96 -6.77 -7.50 21.32
CA LEU A 96 -6.66 -6.26 20.56
C LEU A 96 -5.59 -5.35 21.19
N PRO A 97 -4.89 -4.54 20.38
CA PRO A 97 -3.96 -3.56 20.92
C PRO A 97 -4.69 -2.53 21.77
N ALA A 98 -4.12 -2.18 22.93
CA ALA A 98 -4.73 -1.26 23.88
C ALA A 98 -4.93 0.15 23.30
N THR A 99 -4.06 0.55 22.38
CA THR A 99 -4.14 1.82 21.65
C THR A 99 -3.93 1.58 20.17
N ARG A 100 -4.42 2.52 19.36
CA ARG A 100 -4.15 2.49 17.91
C ARG A 100 -2.66 2.78 17.70
N PRO A 101 -1.91 1.92 16.98
CA PRO A 101 -0.51 2.19 16.70
C PRO A 101 -0.35 3.48 15.88
N PRO A 102 0.46 4.45 16.34
CA PRO A 102 0.67 5.68 15.60
C PRO A 102 1.57 5.43 14.38
N ALA A 103 1.30 6.14 13.28
CA ALA A 103 2.27 6.25 12.21
C ALA A 103 3.45 7.11 12.69
N ARG A 104 4.67 6.58 12.60
CA ARG A 104 5.92 7.22 13.00
C ARG A 104 6.63 7.90 11.82
N ARG A 105 6.20 7.59 10.59
CA ARG A 105 6.76 8.06 9.32
C ARG A 105 5.71 7.94 8.22
N VAL A 106 5.99 8.52 7.05
CA VAL A 106 5.23 8.31 5.83
C VAL A 106 5.88 7.22 5.00
N ALA A 107 5.08 6.26 4.54
CA ALA A 107 5.47 5.20 3.62
C ALA A 107 4.62 5.28 2.36
N VAL A 108 5.28 5.18 1.21
CA VAL A 108 4.65 5.22 -0.10
C VAL A 108 5.01 3.95 -0.85
N ARG A 109 4.03 3.33 -1.52
CA ARG A 109 4.21 2.25 -2.48
C ARG A 109 3.82 2.75 -3.87
N ARG A 110 4.58 2.35 -4.89
CA ARG A 110 4.19 2.41 -6.31
C ARG A 110 4.45 1.07 -6.97
N ILE A 111 3.54 0.67 -7.85
CA ILE A 111 3.73 -0.48 -8.73
C ILE A 111 4.26 0.08 -10.05
N LEU A 112 5.41 -0.43 -10.52
CA LEU A 112 5.82 -0.21 -11.89
C LEU A 112 5.09 -1.20 -12.79
N PHE A 113 4.59 -0.68 -13.91
CA PHE A 113 3.94 -1.48 -14.93
C PHE A 113 4.80 -1.49 -16.18
N ALA A 114 4.75 -2.57 -16.94
CA ALA A 114 5.44 -2.68 -18.22
C ALA A 114 4.85 -1.66 -19.20
N GLU A 115 5.69 -0.80 -19.78
CA GLU A 115 5.26 0.20 -20.79
C GLU A 115 5.11 -0.40 -22.19
N ARG A 116 5.61 -1.63 -22.38
CA ARG A 116 5.55 -2.45 -23.59
C ARG A 116 5.88 -3.90 -23.23
N ASP A 117 5.69 -4.82 -24.16
CA ASP A 117 6.18 -6.18 -24.02
C ASP A 117 7.69 -6.20 -23.72
N MET A 118 8.09 -6.92 -22.68
CA MET A 118 9.47 -6.92 -22.20
C MET A 118 9.84 -8.20 -21.46
N ARG A 119 11.14 -8.45 -21.33
CA ARG A 119 11.70 -9.51 -20.48
C ARG A 119 12.65 -8.89 -19.47
N LEU A 120 12.49 -9.23 -18.19
CA LEU A 120 13.35 -8.71 -17.12
C LEU A 120 14.44 -9.73 -16.80
N ASP A 121 15.66 -9.48 -17.26
CA ASP A 121 16.83 -10.33 -16.98
C ASP A 121 17.60 -9.93 -15.72
N ALA A 122 17.42 -8.69 -15.26
CA ALA A 122 18.11 -8.20 -14.07
C ALA A 122 17.54 -8.81 -12.78
N ASP A 123 18.43 -9.14 -11.84
CA ASP A 123 18.05 -9.51 -10.49
C ASP A 123 17.83 -8.25 -9.63
N LEU A 124 16.57 -7.99 -9.29
CA LEU A 124 16.18 -6.85 -8.45
C LEU A 124 16.25 -7.17 -6.95
N SER A 125 16.60 -8.40 -6.54
CA SER A 125 16.64 -8.82 -5.14
C SER A 125 17.61 -8.00 -4.29
N ALA A 126 18.69 -7.51 -4.89
CA ALA A 126 19.67 -6.64 -4.25
C ALA A 126 19.09 -5.28 -3.81
N LEU A 127 17.93 -4.88 -4.32
CA LEU A 127 17.23 -3.65 -3.93
C LEU A 127 16.28 -3.86 -2.74
N ALA A 128 16.07 -5.09 -2.27
CA ALA A 128 15.29 -5.34 -1.06
C ALA A 128 15.95 -4.64 0.16
N PRO A 129 15.18 -4.07 1.09
CA PRO A 129 13.72 -4.11 1.19
C PRO A 129 13.01 -2.93 0.51
N ARG A 130 13.69 -2.18 -0.38
CA ARG A 130 13.09 -1.01 -1.06
C ARG A 130 12.14 -1.38 -2.20
N VAL A 131 12.13 -2.66 -2.57
CA VAL A 131 11.22 -3.26 -3.54
C VAL A 131 10.62 -4.55 -3.00
N ALA A 132 9.45 -4.91 -3.51
CA ALA A 132 8.76 -6.18 -3.26
C ALA A 132 8.11 -6.68 -4.56
N ASP A 133 7.47 -7.86 -4.49
CA ASP A 133 6.91 -8.54 -5.67
C ASP A 133 7.99 -8.75 -6.75
N ILE A 134 9.21 -9.13 -6.32
CA ILE A 134 10.39 -9.23 -7.15
C ILE A 134 10.26 -10.44 -8.10
N PRO A 135 10.20 -10.23 -9.42
CA PRO A 135 10.13 -11.33 -10.39
C PRO A 135 11.49 -12.02 -10.54
N TRP A 136 11.46 -13.28 -11.01
CA TRP A 136 12.68 -14.01 -11.33
C TRP A 136 13.33 -13.45 -12.60
N PRO A 137 14.68 -13.43 -12.68
CA PRO A 137 15.37 -13.16 -13.95
C PRO A 137 14.85 -14.03 -15.09
N GLY A 138 14.60 -13.42 -16.24
CA GLY A 138 14.00 -14.02 -17.43
C GLY A 138 12.48 -13.98 -17.50
N THR A 139 11.78 -13.39 -16.51
CA THR A 139 10.31 -13.23 -16.54
C THR A 139 9.90 -12.30 -17.68
N GLU A 140 8.91 -12.74 -18.47
CA GLU A 140 8.30 -11.96 -19.54
C GLU A 140 7.05 -11.24 -19.04
N PHE A 141 6.83 -10.03 -19.55
CA PHE A 141 5.70 -9.17 -19.24
C PHE A 141 5.08 -8.63 -20.52
N GLU A 142 3.76 -8.68 -20.61
CA GLU A 142 2.99 -7.96 -21.63
C GLU A 142 2.81 -6.49 -21.21
N GLU A 143 2.59 -5.62 -22.20
CA GLU A 143 2.26 -4.21 -21.95
C GLU A 143 1.16 -4.07 -20.88
N GLY A 144 1.41 -3.23 -19.87
CA GLY A 144 0.47 -2.90 -18.82
C GLY A 144 0.45 -3.87 -17.63
N GLN A 145 1.18 -4.99 -17.67
CA GLN A 145 1.33 -5.91 -16.54
C GLN A 145 2.16 -5.30 -15.40
N ALA A 146 1.86 -5.68 -14.16
CA ALA A 146 2.62 -5.23 -12.99
C ALA A 146 3.98 -5.95 -12.92
N VAL A 147 5.06 -5.17 -12.82
CA VAL A 147 6.44 -5.68 -12.86
C VAL A 147 6.99 -5.84 -11.45
N VAL A 148 6.96 -4.77 -10.65
CA VAL A 148 7.56 -4.75 -9.30
C VAL A 148 6.95 -3.65 -8.46
N SER A 149 6.86 -3.87 -7.15
CA SER A 149 6.50 -2.84 -6.17
C SER A 149 7.73 -2.12 -5.66
N ILE A 150 7.66 -0.79 -5.56
CA ILE A 150 8.73 0.07 -5.09
C ILE A 150 8.22 0.92 -3.93
N PHE A 151 9.06 1.07 -2.92
CA PHE A 151 8.74 1.83 -1.72
C PHE A 151 9.57 3.09 -1.60
N GLY A 152 9.00 4.10 -0.95
CA GLY A 152 9.71 5.26 -0.43
C GLY A 152 9.25 5.53 0.99
N CYS A 153 10.16 5.98 1.85
CA CYS A 153 9.83 6.18 3.25
C CYS A 153 10.64 7.33 3.89
N ALA A 154 9.95 8.23 4.57
CA ALA A 154 10.57 9.36 5.27
C ALA A 154 9.62 9.96 6.32
N GLU A 155 10.09 10.98 7.05
CA GLU A 155 9.29 11.66 8.08
C GLU A 155 8.12 12.48 7.51
N THR A 156 8.24 12.96 6.27
CA THR A 156 7.22 13.77 5.59
C THR A 156 6.80 13.15 4.27
N GLU A 157 5.59 13.47 3.80
CA GLU A 157 5.07 12.94 2.54
C GLU A 157 5.97 13.35 1.35
N ALA A 158 6.38 14.62 1.28
CA ALA A 158 7.27 15.10 0.23
C ALA A 158 8.63 14.37 0.23
N ALA A 159 9.22 14.14 1.40
CA ALA A 159 10.49 13.41 1.50
C ALA A 159 10.33 11.91 1.16
N ALA A 160 9.18 11.31 1.48
CA ALA A 160 8.90 9.91 1.16
C ALA A 160 8.70 9.71 -0.34
N PHE A 161 8.06 10.67 -1.02
CA PHE A 161 7.99 10.68 -2.48
C PHE A 161 9.36 10.90 -3.13
N HIS A 162 10.20 11.78 -2.60
CA HIS A 162 11.56 11.91 -3.10
C HIS A 162 12.35 10.59 -2.92
N ASP A 163 12.25 9.95 -1.76
CA ASP A 163 12.87 8.63 -1.55
C ASP A 163 12.37 7.57 -2.54
N LEU A 164 11.06 7.55 -2.80
CA LEU A 164 10.44 6.70 -3.80
C LEU A 164 11.03 6.94 -5.20
N GLU A 165 11.14 8.18 -5.64
CA GLU A 165 11.69 8.50 -6.97
C GLU A 165 13.16 8.05 -7.12
N ARG A 166 13.97 8.17 -6.05
CA ARG A 166 15.34 7.62 -6.07
C ARG A 166 15.34 6.11 -6.24
N ASN A 167 14.44 5.41 -5.56
CA ASN A 167 14.33 3.95 -5.65
C ASN A 167 13.76 3.51 -7.02
N ILE A 168 12.82 4.27 -7.60
CA ILE A 168 12.34 4.07 -8.98
C ILE A 168 13.49 4.23 -9.97
N ALA A 169 14.31 5.27 -9.84
CA ALA A 169 15.46 5.49 -10.71
C ALA A 169 16.48 4.34 -10.63
N ALA A 170 16.74 3.82 -9.43
CA ALA A 170 17.61 2.66 -9.23
C ALA A 170 17.06 1.39 -9.93
N VAL A 171 15.75 1.13 -9.82
CA VAL A 171 15.10 0.01 -10.52
C VAL A 171 15.15 0.19 -12.04
N ARG A 172 14.78 1.37 -12.55
CA ARG A 172 14.81 1.67 -13.99
C ARG A 172 16.20 1.52 -14.60
N GLY A 173 17.25 1.87 -13.85
CA GLY A 173 18.64 1.67 -14.27
C GLY A 173 19.03 0.20 -14.46
N LEU A 174 18.34 -0.74 -13.79
CA LEU A 174 18.55 -2.18 -13.97
C LEU A 174 17.63 -2.79 -15.04
N ILE A 175 16.44 -2.22 -15.22
CA ILE A 175 15.45 -2.71 -16.20
C ILE A 175 15.80 -2.30 -17.64
N GLY A 176 16.39 -1.11 -17.83
CA GLY A 176 16.73 -0.57 -19.15
C GLY A 176 18.15 -0.81 -19.62
N GLY A 177 18.93 -1.63 -18.90
CA GLY A 177 20.29 -2.03 -19.25
C GLY A 177 20.37 -3.23 -20.18
#